data_AF-A0A9E6VRF1-F1
#
_entry.id   AF-A0A9E6VRF1-F1
#
_cell.length_a   1.000
_cell.length_b   1.000
_cell.length_c   1.000
_cell.angle_alpha   90.00
_cell.angle_beta   90.00
_cell.angle_gamma   90.00
#
_symmetry.space_group_name_H-M   'P 1'
#
loop_
_entity.id
_entity.type
_entity.pdbx_description
1 polymer ?
#
loop_
_entity_poly.entity_id
_entity_poly.type
_entity_poly.pdbx_seq_one_letter_code
_entity_poly.pdbx_strand_id
1 'polypeptide(L)'
;MPSKFVPLISLAWRHDYYTDSILRGVTLHPFPGTAAVIRNYRLLLKQQPGQFRLLQEHRQDSSGTSPVIAIEKAMPLVFGFNSNDSFFQVKTGIDFFSSNRQKIVIDLRQAGSPPEIQVLETIKGSFVFRL
;
A
#
# COMPACT_ATOMS: atom_id res chain seq x y z
N MET A 1 -14.49 -19.76 13.66
CA MET A 1 -14.64 -19.64 12.20
C MET A 1 -13.26 -19.36 11.61
N PRO A 2 -12.86 -20.00 10.50
CA PRO A 2 -11.61 -19.63 9.83
C PRO A 2 -11.80 -18.28 9.15
N SER A 3 -11.01 -17.27 9.55
CA SER A 3 -10.90 -16.01 8.81
C SER A 3 -9.68 -16.06 7.89
N LYS A 4 -9.80 -15.45 6.71
CA LYS A 4 -8.75 -15.42 5.69
C LYS A 4 -8.65 -14.02 5.10
N PHE A 5 -7.42 -13.57 4.85
CA PHE A 5 -7.17 -12.32 4.15
C PHE A 5 -7.26 -12.52 2.62
N VAL A 6 -8.10 -11.73 1.97
CA VAL A 6 -8.32 -11.73 0.50
C VAL A 6 -7.79 -10.42 -0.08
N PRO A 7 -7.06 -10.43 -1.21
CA PRO A 7 -6.57 -9.20 -1.83
C PRO A 7 -7.69 -8.30 -2.35
N LEU A 8 -7.62 -7.01 -2.02
CA LEU A 8 -8.47 -5.96 -2.58
C LEU A 8 -7.76 -5.21 -3.71
N ILE A 9 -6.53 -4.76 -3.45
CA ILE A 9 -5.78 -3.86 -4.31
C ILE A 9 -4.31 -4.31 -4.33
N SER A 10 -3.70 -4.26 -5.51
CA SER A 10 -2.25 -4.36 -5.66
C SER A 10 -1.73 -3.04 -6.21
N LEU A 11 -0.71 -2.50 -5.55
CA LEU A 11 0.00 -1.29 -5.93
C LEU A 11 1.36 -1.75 -6.42
N ALA A 12 1.50 -1.93 -7.74
CA ALA A 12 2.76 -2.28 -8.34
C ALA A 12 3.71 -1.08 -8.25
N TRP A 13 4.98 -1.36 -8.07
CA TRP A 13 6.00 -0.33 -8.03
C TRP A 13 7.26 -0.84 -8.71
N ARG A 14 8.01 0.08 -9.31
CA ARG A 14 9.24 -0.22 -10.03
C ARG A 14 10.33 0.75 -9.61
N HIS A 15 11.55 0.24 -9.60
CA HIS A 15 12.78 0.95 -9.30
C HIS A 15 13.95 0.22 -9.96
N ASP A 16 15.07 0.90 -10.15
CA ASP A 16 16.26 0.35 -10.79
C ASP A 16 17.39 0.07 -9.78
N TYR A 17 17.11 0.17 -8.48
CA TYR A 17 18.13 0.17 -7.41
C TYR A 17 18.53 -1.23 -6.90
N TYR A 18 17.59 -2.18 -6.84
CA TYR A 18 17.78 -3.56 -6.35
C TYR A 18 17.31 -4.56 -7.40
N THR A 19 18.01 -5.69 -7.51
CA THR A 19 17.76 -6.73 -8.51
C THR A 19 16.58 -7.63 -8.15
N ASP A 20 16.22 -7.73 -6.87
CA ASP A 20 15.10 -8.54 -6.37
C ASP A 20 13.74 -7.83 -6.44
N SER A 21 13.71 -6.60 -6.96
CA SER A 21 12.52 -5.75 -6.97
C SER A 21 11.92 -5.51 -5.58
N ILE A 22 12.71 -5.60 -4.50
CA ILE A 22 12.27 -5.34 -3.13
C ILE A 22 12.84 -4.01 -2.67
N LEU A 23 11.96 -3.10 -2.26
CA LEU A 23 12.34 -1.83 -1.64
C LEU A 23 12.70 -2.10 -0.19
N ARG A 24 13.97 -2.42 0.01
CA ARG A 24 14.55 -2.57 1.34
C ARG A 24 14.56 -1.20 2.01
N GLY A 25 14.36 -1.20 3.34
CA GLY A 25 14.33 0.02 4.15
C GLY A 25 13.17 0.97 3.86
N VAL A 26 12.23 0.64 2.98
CA VAL A 26 11.02 1.42 2.77
C VAL A 26 9.91 0.94 3.67
N THR A 27 9.28 1.91 4.35
CA THR A 27 8.09 1.68 5.15
C THR A 27 6.99 2.63 4.70
N LEU A 28 5.82 2.05 4.41
CA LEU A 28 4.59 2.81 4.24
C LEU A 28 3.93 2.96 5.61
N HIS A 29 3.77 4.20 6.05
CA HIS A 29 3.09 4.49 7.31
C HIS A 29 1.73 5.14 7.03
N PRO A 30 0.64 4.59 7.60
CA PRO A 30 -0.68 5.17 7.41
C PRO A 30 -0.79 6.50 8.15
N PHE A 31 -1.40 7.50 7.53
CA PHE A 31 -1.83 8.71 8.23
C PHE A 31 -2.92 8.37 9.28
N PRO A 32 -3.18 9.22 10.29
CA PRO A 32 -4.13 8.91 11.36
C PRO A 32 -5.53 8.47 10.86
N GLY A 33 -6.07 9.12 9.83
CA GLY A 33 -7.35 8.72 9.22
C GLY A 33 -7.28 7.34 8.56
N THR A 34 -6.22 7.07 7.79
CA THR A 34 -5.95 5.76 7.17
C THR A 34 -5.79 4.67 8.22
N ALA A 35 -5.11 4.94 9.33
CA ALA A 35 -4.91 3.97 10.41
C ALA A 35 -6.24 3.58 11.08
N ALA A 36 -7.15 4.53 11.24
CA ALA A 36 -8.51 4.25 11.72
C ALA A 36 -9.28 3.38 10.71
N VAL A 37 -9.22 3.70 9.42
CA VAL A 37 -9.85 2.91 8.35
C VAL A 37 -9.33 1.47 8.32
N ILE A 38 -8.00 1.28 8.31
CA ILE A 38 -7.38 -0.06 8.28
C ILE A 38 -7.91 -0.92 9.42
N ARG A 39 -8.00 -0.36 10.63
CA ARG A 39 -8.52 -1.06 11.80
C ARG A 39 -10.01 -1.35 11.69
N ASN A 40 -10.81 -0.35 11.31
CA ASN A 40 -12.26 -0.43 11.28
C ASN A 40 -12.79 -1.38 10.21
N TYR A 41 -12.03 -1.59 9.12
CA TYR A 41 -12.43 -2.48 8.01
C TYR A 41 -11.59 -3.76 7.93
N ARG A 42 -10.80 -4.07 8.98
CA ARG A 42 -9.96 -5.28 9.08
C ARG A 42 -9.05 -5.44 7.85
N LEU A 43 -8.39 -4.35 7.47
CA LEU A 43 -7.47 -4.33 6.34
C LEU A 43 -6.04 -4.64 6.78
N LEU A 44 -5.25 -5.14 5.85
CA LEU A 44 -3.82 -5.39 6.04
C LEU A 44 -3.07 -4.94 4.79
N LEU A 45 -2.12 -4.03 4.95
CA LEU A 45 -1.18 -3.68 3.88
C LEU A 45 0.07 -4.56 4.02
N LYS A 46 0.37 -5.35 2.98
CA LYS A 46 1.51 -6.27 2.94
C LYS A 46 2.45 -5.92 1.80
N GLN A 47 3.73 -5.76 2.09
CA GLN A 47 4.77 -5.60 1.08
C GLN A 47 5.14 -6.97 0.47
N GLN A 48 5.31 -7.00 -0.84
CA GLN A 48 5.81 -8.13 -1.61
C GLN A 48 6.82 -7.62 -2.67
N PRO A 49 7.61 -8.51 -3.30
CA PRO A 49 8.48 -8.09 -4.40
C PRO A 49 7.67 -7.39 -5.50
N GLY A 50 8.07 -6.16 -5.84
CA GLY A 50 7.46 -5.32 -6.88
C GLY A 50 6.05 -4.80 -6.59
N GLN A 51 5.45 -5.07 -5.42
CA GLN A 51 4.11 -4.58 -5.10
C GLN A 51 3.82 -4.40 -3.60
N PHE A 52 2.88 -3.52 -3.28
CA PHE A 52 2.16 -3.55 -2.01
C PHE A 52 0.76 -4.11 -2.24
N ARG A 53 0.30 -5.02 -1.38
CA ARG A 53 -1.06 -5.57 -1.45
C ARG A 53 -1.87 -5.12 -0.26
N LEU A 54 -3.00 -4.50 -0.54
CA LEU A 54 -4.03 -4.28 0.46
C LEU A 54 -4.95 -5.50 0.48
N LEU A 55 -5.08 -6.10 1.64
CA LEU A 55 -5.87 -7.29 1.90
C LEU A 55 -7.01 -6.93 2.85
N GLN A 56 -8.15 -7.60 2.72
CA GLN A 56 -9.27 -7.50 3.65
C GLN A 56 -9.51 -8.84 4.33
N GLU A 57 -9.86 -8.81 5.61
CA GLU A 57 -10.28 -10.01 6.34
C GLU A 57 -11.68 -10.44 5.87
N HIS A 58 -11.79 -11.70 5.45
CA HIS A 58 -13.03 -12.34 5.08
C HIS A 58 -13.33 -13.49 6.04
N ARG A 59 -14.61 -13.74 6.23
CA ARG A 59 -15.19 -14.86 6.95
C ARG A 59 -15.71 -15.88 5.94
N GLN A 60 -15.45 -17.16 6.23
CA GLN A 60 -15.97 -18.26 5.45
C GLN A 60 -17.23 -18.80 6.15
N ASP A 61 -18.35 -18.78 5.44
CA ASP A 61 -19.62 -19.33 5.88
C ASP A 61 -20.18 -20.34 4.85
N SER A 62 -21.34 -20.91 5.14
CA SER A 62 -22.01 -21.88 4.25
C SER A 62 -22.43 -21.28 2.89
N SER A 63 -22.51 -19.95 2.78
CA SER A 63 -22.86 -19.23 1.55
C SER A 63 -21.66 -18.74 0.74
N GLY A 64 -20.44 -18.82 1.29
CA GLY A 64 -19.21 -18.48 0.58
C GLY A 64 -18.20 -17.73 1.44
N THR A 65 -17.35 -16.93 0.79
CA THR A 65 -16.35 -16.08 1.44
C THR A 65 -16.78 -14.62 1.34
N SER A 66 -17.10 -13.99 2.48
CA SER A 66 -17.59 -12.61 2.53
C SER A 66 -16.71 -11.75 3.44
N PRO A 67 -16.59 -10.44 3.19
CA PRO A 67 -15.81 -9.57 4.07
C PRO A 67 -16.38 -9.56 5.49
N VAL A 68 -15.50 -9.49 6.51
CA VAL A 68 -15.92 -9.37 7.91
C VAL A 68 -16.67 -8.06 8.13
N ILE A 69 -16.24 -6.98 7.48
CA ILE A 69 -16.87 -5.65 7.51
C ILE A 69 -16.91 -5.12 6.08
N ALA A 70 -18.10 -4.85 5.54
CA ALA A 70 -18.27 -4.33 4.19
C ALA A 70 -17.80 -2.87 4.10
N ILE A 71 -17.16 -2.52 2.98
CA ILE A 71 -16.79 -1.13 2.67
C ILE A 71 -17.90 -0.53 1.80
N GLU A 72 -18.71 0.36 2.37
CA GLU A 72 -19.90 0.90 1.71
C GLU A 72 -19.65 2.25 1.01
N LYS A 73 -18.56 2.93 1.35
CA LYS A 73 -18.24 4.26 0.82
C LYS A 73 -16.81 4.30 0.31
N ALA A 74 -16.61 5.10 -0.74
CA ALA A 74 -15.26 5.40 -1.20
C ALA A 74 -14.49 6.13 -0.11
N MET A 75 -13.30 5.64 0.21
CA MET A 75 -12.42 6.26 1.20
C MET A 75 -10.98 6.25 0.73
N PRO A 76 -10.29 7.41 0.77
CA PRO A 76 -8.89 7.49 0.40
C PRO A 76 -8.05 6.93 1.55
N LEU A 77 -7.20 5.95 1.24
CA LEU A 77 -6.12 5.54 2.13
C LEU A 77 -4.88 6.36 1.77
N VAL A 78 -4.42 7.15 2.73
CA VAL A 78 -3.25 8.01 2.58
C VAL A 78 -2.07 7.41 3.35
N PHE A 79 -0.99 7.13 2.64
CA PHE A 79 0.25 6.63 3.22
C PHE A 79 1.38 7.62 2.99
N GLY A 80 2.18 7.84 4.03
CA GLY A 80 3.50 8.45 3.89
C GLY A 80 4.55 7.38 3.58
N PHE A 81 5.69 7.82 3.08
CA PHE A 81 6.80 6.98 2.67
C PHE A 81 8.07 7.42 3.40
N ASN A 82 8.71 6.47 4.07
CA ASN A 82 10.05 6.64 4.63
C ASN A 82 10.98 5.59 4.04
N SER A 83 12.14 6.01 3.55
CA SER A 83 13.24 5.13 3.15
C SER A 83 14.45 5.40 4.03
N ASN A 84 14.91 4.38 4.75
CA ASN A 84 16.14 4.39 5.53
C ASN A 84 17.04 3.21 5.16
N ASP A 85 17.30 3.05 3.85
CA ASP A 85 18.21 2.03 3.35
C ASP A 85 19.58 2.63 3.05
N SER A 86 20.61 2.16 3.75
CA SER A 86 22.00 2.59 3.56
C SER A 86 22.53 2.30 2.14
N PHE A 87 22.12 1.21 1.49
CA PHE A 87 22.49 0.93 0.10
C PHE A 87 21.85 1.92 -0.86
N PHE A 88 20.60 2.30 -0.61
CA PHE A 88 19.93 3.35 -1.37
C PHE A 88 20.63 4.70 -1.17
N GLN A 89 20.94 5.05 0.08
CA GLN A 89 21.64 6.29 0.45
C GLN A 89 23.00 6.38 -0.26
N VAL A 90 23.80 5.31 -0.21
CA VAL A 90 25.11 5.25 -0.89
C VAL A 90 24.98 5.36 -2.41
N LYS A 91 24.01 4.68 -3.03
CA LYS A 91 23.81 4.73 -4.49
C LYS A 91 23.26 6.06 -5.00
N THR A 92 22.45 6.74 -4.20
CA THR A 92 21.71 7.94 -4.63
C THR A 92 22.28 9.25 -4.07
N GLY A 93 23.12 9.19 -3.04
CA GLY A 93 23.60 10.35 -2.29
C GLY A 93 22.53 11.02 -1.43
N ILE A 94 21.41 10.35 -1.13
CA ILE A 94 20.30 10.87 -0.33
C ILE A 94 20.34 10.21 1.05
N ASP A 95 20.83 10.90 2.08
CA ASP A 95 21.11 10.34 3.42
C ASP A 95 19.89 9.84 4.20
N PHE A 96 18.73 10.48 4.05
CA PHE A 96 17.48 10.01 4.67
C PHE A 96 16.32 10.59 3.88
N PHE A 97 15.47 9.72 3.36
CA PHE A 97 14.29 10.16 2.62
C PHE A 97 13.05 9.89 3.48
N SER A 98 12.64 10.89 4.27
CA SER A 98 11.29 10.94 4.82
C SER A 98 10.48 11.93 4.03
N SER A 99 9.45 11.41 3.38
CA SER A 99 8.51 12.22 2.64
C SER A 99 7.22 12.35 3.45
N ASN A 100 7.14 13.44 4.22
CA ASN A 100 5.86 13.92 4.76
C ASN A 100 5.01 14.62 3.67
N ARG A 101 5.62 14.96 2.52
CA ARG A 101 4.96 15.69 1.41
C ARG A 101 4.37 14.77 0.35
N GLN A 102 5.09 13.73 -0.06
CA GLN A 102 4.60 12.71 -0.99
C GLN A 102 3.72 11.73 -0.25
N LYS A 103 2.55 11.49 -0.84
CA LYS A 103 1.53 10.62 -0.31
C LYS A 103 1.11 9.66 -1.40
N ILE A 104 0.93 8.40 -1.01
CA ILE A 104 0.23 7.43 -1.84
C ILE A 104 -1.23 7.48 -1.42
N VAL A 105 -2.10 7.84 -2.35
CA VAL A 105 -3.55 7.81 -2.14
C VAL A 105 -4.11 6.61 -2.87
N ILE A 106 -4.77 5.71 -2.14
CA ILE A 106 -5.48 4.55 -2.68
C ILE A 106 -6.97 4.76 -2.44
N ASP A 107 -7.75 4.88 -3.51
CA ASP A 107 -9.20 4.96 -3.41
C ASP A 107 -9.82 3.56 -3.30
N LEU A 108 -10.36 3.24 -2.13
CA LEU A 108 -11.17 2.04 -1.94
C LEU A 108 -12.55 2.26 -2.53
N ARG A 109 -12.81 1.85 -3.78
CA ARG A 109 -14.17 1.83 -4.35
C ARG A 109 -14.82 0.46 -4.11
N GLN A 110 -16.15 0.43 -4.07
CA GLN A 110 -16.92 -0.81 -3.97
C GLN A 110 -16.50 -1.80 -5.06
N ALA A 111 -16.59 -3.10 -4.77
CA ALA A 111 -16.18 -4.18 -5.66
C ALA A 111 -16.75 -3.99 -7.09
N GLY A 112 -15.87 -3.83 -8.08
CA GLY A 112 -16.25 -3.75 -9.50
C GLY A 112 -15.60 -2.64 -10.32
N SER A 113 -14.89 -1.69 -9.71
CA SER A 113 -14.09 -0.69 -10.42
C SER A 113 -12.61 -0.81 -10.06
N PRO A 114 -11.67 -0.66 -11.01
CA PRO A 114 -10.25 -0.66 -10.68
C PRO A 114 -9.96 0.52 -9.72
N PRO A 115 -9.19 0.27 -8.65
CA PRO A 115 -8.78 1.34 -7.74
C PRO A 115 -7.95 2.37 -8.50
N GLU A 116 -8.01 3.63 -8.10
CA GLU A 116 -7.20 4.70 -8.69
C GLU A 116 -6.07 5.06 -7.71
N ILE A 117 -4.83 5.07 -8.19
CA ILE A 117 -3.67 5.53 -7.42
C ILE A 117 -3.28 6.90 -7.94
N GLN A 118 -3.29 7.89 -7.06
CA GLN A 118 -2.66 9.18 -7.33
C GLN A 118 -1.34 9.25 -6.55
N VAL A 119 -0.23 9.30 -7.29
CA VAL A 119 1.09 9.61 -6.74
C VAL A 119 1.28 11.10 -6.83
N LEU A 120 1.29 11.78 -5.69
CA LEU A 120 1.29 13.25 -5.69
C LEU A 120 2.67 13.85 -5.99
N GLU A 121 3.75 13.08 -6.05
CA GLU A 121 5.06 13.56 -6.53
C GLU A 121 6.05 12.41 -6.81
N THR A 122 6.79 12.51 -7.93
CA THR A 122 7.86 11.57 -8.30
C THR A 122 9.16 11.99 -7.64
N ILE A 123 9.81 11.10 -6.89
CA ILE A 123 11.17 11.32 -6.38
C ILE A 123 12.09 11.56 -7.59
N LYS A 124 12.97 12.57 -7.53
CA LYS A 124 14.10 12.68 -8.47
C LYS A 124 14.95 11.42 -8.33
N GLY A 125 14.73 10.45 -9.24
CA GLY A 125 15.27 9.08 -9.12
C GLY A 125 14.16 8.03 -9.02
N SER A 126 13.49 7.77 -10.15
CA SER A 126 13.00 6.46 -10.61
C SER A 126 12.04 5.61 -9.77
N PHE A 127 11.24 6.14 -8.85
CA PHE A 127 10.10 5.37 -8.31
C PHE A 127 8.82 5.62 -9.09
N VAL A 128 8.29 4.59 -9.73
CA VAL A 128 7.03 4.65 -10.50
C VAL A 128 6.05 3.64 -9.91
N PHE A 129 4.88 4.13 -9.49
CA PHE A 129 3.77 3.28 -9.04
C PHE A 129 2.76 3.09 -10.17
N ARG A 130 2.21 1.88 -10.30
CA ARG A 130 1.21 1.51 -11.30
C ARG A 130 0.15 0.61 -10.67
N LEU A 131 -1.03 0.61 -11.28
CA LEU A 131 -2.15 -0.29 -11.01
C LEU A 131 -1.98 -1.60 -11.77
#